data_AF-A0A2W4UJX1-F1
#
_entry.id   AF-A0A2W4UJX1-F1
#
_cell.length_a   1.000
_cell.length_b   1.000
_cell.length_c   1.000
_cell.angle_alpha   90.00
_cell.angle_beta   90.00
_cell.angle_gamma   90.00
#
_symmetry.space_group_name_H-M   'P 1'
#
loop_
_entity.id
_entity.type
_entity.pdbx_description
1 polymer ?
#
loop_
_entity_poly.entity_id
_entity_poly.type
_entity_poly.pdbx_seq_one_letter_code
_entity_poly.pdbx_strand_id
1 'polypeptide(L)'
;MDLKRIAKDTTQVLSSYLTYQAVRTVLSQLLETNRPVFHQFNEFASREKLQDGEAFITALLQEYPELGLRIMTVRSHLAEEVAEFLPEMLTSSIQQSNIGHRKKQLEKMTQMTSEELSASVEKSSVEKSSFDSEESSIDNAED
;
A
#
# COMPACT_ATOMS: atom_id res chain seq x y z
N MET A 1 11.40 -5.19 21.09
CA MET A 1 10.60 -4.29 20.24
C MET A 1 9.76 -3.44 21.18
N ASP A 2 9.85 -2.11 21.12
CA ASP A 2 9.08 -1.23 22.01
C ASP A 2 7.67 -1.02 21.44
N LEU A 3 6.77 -1.97 21.76
CA LEU A 3 5.39 -1.97 21.26
C LEU A 3 4.62 -0.72 21.69
N LYS A 4 4.92 -0.19 22.87
CA LYS A 4 4.26 1.00 23.40
C LYS A 4 4.64 2.24 22.59
N ARG A 5 5.92 2.39 22.26
CA ARG A 5 6.37 3.47 21.38
C ARG A 5 5.77 3.37 19.98
N ILE A 6 5.77 2.17 19.39
CA ILE A 6 5.18 1.96 18.06
C ILE A 6 3.68 2.30 18.07
N ALA A 7 2.94 1.90 19.11
CA ALA A 7 1.54 2.24 19.24
C ALA A 7 1.34 3.76 19.32
N LYS A 8 2.14 4.47 20.12
CA LYS A 8 2.09 5.93 20.23
C LYS A 8 2.36 6.62 18.89
N ASP A 9 3.43 6.23 18.21
CA ASP A 9 3.80 6.81 16.91
C ASP A 9 2.71 6.52 15.86
N THR A 10 2.11 5.33 15.89
CA THR A 10 0.97 4.96 15.02
C THR A 10 -0.26 5.82 15.31
N THR A 11 -0.57 6.08 16.58
CA THR A 11 -1.68 6.97 16.97
C THR A 11 -1.47 8.39 16.46
N GLN A 12 -0.23 8.90 16.47
CA GLN A 12 0.08 10.23 15.94
C GLN A 12 -0.17 10.32 14.43
N VAL A 13 0.21 9.27 13.68
CA VAL A 13 -0.07 9.17 12.24
C VAL A 13 -1.58 9.13 11.97
N LEU A 14 -2.32 8.29 12.73
CA LEU A 14 -3.76 8.19 12.60
C LEU A 14 -4.46 9.52 12.93
N SER A 15 -4.05 10.22 14.00
CA SER A 15 -4.60 11.53 14.37
C SER A 15 -4.41 12.57 13.26
N SER A 16 -3.22 12.62 12.66
CA SER A 16 -2.93 13.53 11.53
C SER A 16 -3.77 13.18 10.31
N TYR A 17 -3.93 11.89 10.01
CA TYR A 17 -4.78 11.43 8.91
C TYR A 17 -6.27 11.73 9.13
N LEU A 18 -6.79 11.56 10.35
CA LEU A 18 -8.17 11.91 10.68
C LEU A 18 -8.40 13.42 10.65
N THR A 19 -7.39 14.22 11.00
CA THR A 19 -7.42 15.67 10.83
C THR A 19 -7.54 16.02 9.34
N TYR A 20 -6.78 15.36 8.46
CA TYR A 20 -6.94 15.51 7.01
C TYR A 20 -8.34 15.12 6.51
N GLN A 21 -8.90 14.00 6.99
CA GLN A 21 -10.25 13.60 6.62
C GLN A 21 -11.30 14.62 7.10
N ALA A 22 -11.14 15.17 8.31
CA ALA A 22 -12.02 16.23 8.81
C ALA A 22 -11.99 17.48 7.93
N VAL A 23 -10.80 17.90 7.47
CA VAL A 23 -10.63 19.02 6.53
C VAL A 23 -11.40 18.77 5.23
N ARG A 24 -11.27 17.57 4.65
CA ARG A 24 -12.01 17.21 3.43
C ARG A 24 -13.52 17.22 3.62
N THR A 25 -14.00 16.68 4.74
CA THR A 25 -15.42 16.67 5.09
C THR A 25 -15.96 18.10 5.22
N VAL A 26 -15.24 18.98 5.93
CA VAL A 26 -15.66 20.38 6.09
C VAL A 26 -15.61 21.15 4.77
N LEU A 27 -14.59 20.92 3.93
CA LEU A 27 -14.53 21.50 2.58
C LEU A 27 -15.73 21.06 1.73
N SER A 28 -16.09 19.78 1.75
CA SER A 28 -17.28 19.28 1.03
C SER A 28 -18.56 19.96 1.51
N GLN A 29 -18.74 20.08 2.82
CA GLN A 29 -19.91 20.75 3.42
C GLN A 29 -19.95 22.23 3.05
N LEU A 30 -18.81 22.93 3.08
CA LEU A 30 -18.73 24.36 2.72
C LEU A 30 -18.95 24.60 1.24
N LEU A 31 -18.55 23.66 0.37
CA LEU A 31 -18.80 23.75 -1.06
C LEU A 31 -20.31 23.87 -1.36
N GLU A 32 -21.15 23.22 -0.57
CA GLU A 32 -22.61 23.22 -0.71
C GLU A 32 -23.27 24.37 0.07
N THR A 33 -22.73 24.72 1.24
CA THR A 33 -23.39 25.64 2.19
C THR A 33 -22.86 27.08 2.15
N ASN A 34 -21.58 27.28 1.84
CA ASN A 34 -20.93 28.59 1.89
C ASN A 34 -19.68 28.65 0.98
N ARG A 35 -19.90 29.00 -0.30
CA ARG A 35 -18.85 29.07 -1.34
C ARG A 35 -17.71 30.05 -1.03
N PRO A 36 -17.95 31.28 -0.52
CA PRO A 36 -16.86 32.18 -0.16
C PRO A 36 -15.89 31.58 0.88
N VAL A 37 -16.42 31.03 1.97
CA VAL A 37 -15.61 30.41 3.03
C VAL A 37 -14.90 29.16 2.53
N PHE A 38 -15.54 28.39 1.64
CA PHE A 38 -14.89 27.27 0.95
C PHE A 38 -13.61 27.70 0.23
N HIS A 39 -13.65 28.78 -0.57
CA HIS A 39 -12.48 29.22 -1.33
C HIS A 39 -11.31 29.62 -0.41
N GLN A 40 -11.60 30.38 0.65
CA GLN A 40 -10.59 30.79 1.64
C GLN A 40 -9.98 29.57 2.34
N PHE A 41 -10.82 28.64 2.80
CA PHE A 41 -10.35 27.46 3.49
C PHE A 41 -9.56 26.51 2.58
N ASN A 42 -9.99 26.36 1.33
CA ASN A 42 -9.29 25.54 0.35
C ASN A 42 -7.91 26.12 -0.02
N GLU A 43 -7.81 27.45 -0.13
CA GLU A 43 -6.54 28.13 -0.35
C GLU A 43 -5.57 27.91 0.84
N PHE A 44 -6.06 28.10 2.07
CA PHE A 44 -5.29 27.82 3.29
C PHE A 44 -4.80 26.36 3.32
N ALA A 45 -5.70 25.40 3.11
CA ALA A 45 -5.39 23.97 3.14
C ALA A 45 -4.43 23.52 2.03
N SER A 46 -4.36 24.26 0.92
CA SER A 46 -3.41 23.99 -0.18
C SER A 46 -2.01 24.53 0.11
N ARG A 47 -1.90 25.57 0.93
CA ARG A 47 -0.63 26.19 1.33
C ARG A 47 0.04 25.43 2.47
N GLU A 48 -0.75 25.00 3.45
CA GLU A 48 -0.24 24.35 4.66
C GLU A 48 -0.05 22.83 4.49
N LYS A 49 0.99 22.28 5.11
CA LYS A 49 1.26 20.84 5.06
C LYS A 49 0.42 20.10 6.09
N LEU A 50 -0.55 19.31 5.64
CA LEU A 50 -1.36 18.43 6.51
C LEU A 50 -0.63 17.18 7.03
N GLN A 51 0.69 17.09 6.88
CA GLN A 51 1.48 15.96 7.40
C GLN A 51 1.49 15.93 8.93
N ASP A 52 1.46 17.10 9.56
CA ASP A 52 1.31 17.26 11.01
C ASP A 52 -0.04 17.92 11.30
N GLY A 53 -1.00 17.13 11.78
CA GLY A 53 -2.35 17.60 12.04
C GLY A 53 -2.43 18.64 13.16
N GLU A 54 -1.55 18.59 14.16
CA GLU A 54 -1.57 19.53 15.28
C GLU A 54 -0.96 20.88 14.87
N ALA A 55 0.12 20.86 14.09
CA ALA A 55 0.68 22.07 13.51
C ALA A 55 -0.33 22.76 12.58
N PHE A 56 -1.03 21.98 11.74
CA PHE A 56 -2.08 22.49 10.87
C PHE A 56 -3.21 23.17 11.64
N ILE A 57 -3.73 22.55 12.71
CA ILE A 57 -4.79 23.14 13.53
C ILE A 57 -4.31 24.40 14.24
N THR A 58 -3.06 24.41 14.73
CA THR A 58 -2.49 25.58 15.38
C THR A 58 -2.44 26.77 14.43
N ALA A 59 -1.96 26.56 13.19
CA ALA A 59 -1.96 27.60 12.16
C ALA A 59 -3.40 28.02 11.77
N LEU A 60 -4.31 27.06 11.64
CA LEU A 60 -5.71 27.34 11.28
C LEU A 60 -6.42 28.15 12.36
N LEU A 61 -6.17 27.88 13.65
CA LEU A 61 -6.75 28.64 14.75
C LEU A 61 -6.24 30.09 14.81
N GLN A 62 -5.05 30.37 14.27
CA GLN A 62 -4.51 31.73 14.21
C GLN A 62 -5.18 32.57 13.11
N GLU A 63 -5.42 31.98 11.93
CA GLU A 63 -6.03 32.69 10.80
C GLU A 63 -7.57 32.63 10.80
N TYR A 64 -8.14 31.46 11.11
CA TYR A 64 -9.58 31.17 11.03
C TYR A 64 -10.06 30.36 12.24
N PRO A 65 -10.23 30.99 13.42
CA PRO A 65 -10.56 30.30 14.67
C PRO A 65 -11.79 29.39 14.60
N GLU A 66 -12.88 29.86 13.97
CA GLU A 66 -14.12 29.10 13.85
C GLU A 66 -13.95 27.83 13.01
N LEU A 67 -13.16 27.89 11.93
CA LEU A 67 -12.82 26.72 11.12
C LEU A 67 -11.95 25.74 11.91
N GLY A 68 -10.97 26.23 12.68
CA GLY A 68 -10.16 25.40 13.56
C GLY A 68 -11.01 24.61 14.56
N LEU A 69 -11.93 25.28 15.25
CA LEU A 69 -12.86 24.63 16.19
C LEU A 69 -13.76 23.60 15.48
N ARG A 70 -14.28 23.93 14.29
CA ARG A 70 -15.09 23.00 13.50
C ARG A 70 -14.30 21.75 13.13
N ILE A 71 -13.04 21.88 12.73
CA ILE A 71 -12.17 20.74 12.42
C ILE A 71 -11.92 19.89 13.65
N MET A 72 -11.70 20.49 14.83
CA MET A 72 -11.54 19.77 16.08
C MET A 72 -12.77 18.92 16.44
N THR A 73 -13.97 19.46 16.25
CA THR A 73 -15.22 18.70 16.47
C THR A 73 -15.36 17.55 15.48
N VAL A 74 -15.17 17.83 14.18
CA VAL A 74 -15.33 16.81 13.14
C VAL A 74 -14.30 15.70 13.30
N ARG A 75 -13.03 16.01 13.60
CA ARG A 75 -12.00 14.97 13.78
C ARG A 75 -12.24 14.12 15.03
N SER A 76 -12.80 14.69 16.10
CA SER A 76 -13.19 13.92 17.30
C SER A 76 -14.28 12.92 16.95
N HIS A 77 -15.34 13.40 16.29
CA HIS A 77 -16.44 12.54 15.87
C HIS A 77 -15.96 11.44 14.92
N LEU A 78 -15.14 11.77 13.91
CA LEU A 78 -14.56 10.76 13.02
C LEU A 78 -13.75 9.71 13.80
N ALA A 79 -12.97 10.12 14.80
CA ALA A 79 -12.19 9.18 15.61
C ALA A 79 -13.10 8.23 16.40
N GLU A 80 -14.15 8.75 17.03
CA GLU A 80 -15.13 7.96 17.78
C GLU A 80 -15.83 6.93 16.88
N GLU A 81 -16.29 7.35 15.70
CA GLU A 81 -17.02 6.48 14.77
C GLU A 81 -16.13 5.41 14.13
N VAL A 82 -14.86 5.70 13.83
CA VAL A 82 -14.01 4.72 13.12
C VAL A 82 -13.21 3.82 14.05
N ALA A 83 -12.92 4.25 15.28
CA ALA A 83 -11.96 3.56 16.16
C ALA A 83 -12.35 2.12 16.48
N GLU A 84 -13.63 1.81 16.59
CA GLU A 84 -14.10 0.45 16.90
C GLU A 84 -13.81 -0.56 15.78
N PHE A 85 -13.72 -0.10 14.53
CA PHE A 85 -13.49 -0.96 13.37
C PHE A 85 -12.02 -1.17 13.05
N LEU A 86 -11.15 -0.22 13.43
CA LEU A 86 -9.74 -0.21 13.03
C LEU A 86 -8.96 -1.47 13.42
N PRO A 87 -9.11 -2.06 14.63
CA PRO A 87 -8.32 -3.23 15.01
C PRO A 87 -8.54 -4.42 14.09
N GLU A 88 -9.81 -4.77 13.82
CA GLU A 88 -10.16 -5.92 12.98
C GLU A 88 -9.85 -5.64 11.51
N MET A 89 -10.13 -4.43 11.02
CA MET A 89 -9.78 -4.07 9.64
C MET A 89 -8.27 -4.10 9.40
N LEU A 90 -7.46 -3.67 10.38
CA LEU A 90 -6.01 -3.66 10.27
C LEU A 90 -5.43 -5.07 10.20
N THR A 91 -5.84 -5.95 11.12
CA THR A 91 -5.32 -7.32 11.20
C THR A 91 -5.73 -8.15 9.98
N SER A 92 -7.02 -8.12 9.62
CA SER A 92 -7.55 -8.86 8.47
C SER A 92 -6.96 -8.37 7.14
N SER A 93 -6.80 -7.05 6.96
CA SER A 93 -6.18 -6.47 5.76
C SER A 93 -4.72 -6.91 5.61
N ILE A 94 -3.93 -6.87 6.69
CA ILE A 94 -2.53 -7.34 6.65
C ILE A 94 -2.47 -8.83 6.35
N GLN A 95 -3.33 -9.65 6.96
CA GLN A 95 -3.38 -11.08 6.71
C GLN A 95 -3.70 -11.38 5.24
N GLN A 96 -4.75 -10.74 4.69
CA GLN A 96 -5.16 -10.92 3.30
C GLN A 96 -4.06 -10.47 2.33
N SER A 97 -3.45 -9.32 2.57
CA SER A 97 -2.34 -8.81 1.77
C SER A 97 -1.14 -9.78 1.79
N ASN A 98 -0.77 -10.27 2.97
CA ASN A 98 0.31 -11.24 3.12
C ASN A 98 0.03 -12.56 2.38
N ILE A 99 -1.19 -13.08 2.42
CA ILE A 99 -1.59 -14.26 1.63
C ILE A 99 -1.42 -13.97 0.14
N GLY A 100 -1.89 -12.81 -0.33
CA GLY A 100 -1.73 -12.38 -1.72
C GLY A 100 -0.27 -12.31 -2.17
N HIS A 101 0.60 -11.72 -1.34
CA HIS A 101 2.04 -11.65 -1.62
C HIS A 101 2.69 -13.04 -1.69
N ARG A 102 2.37 -13.92 -0.72
CA ARG A 102 2.89 -15.30 -0.69
C ARG A 102 2.44 -16.11 -1.90
N LYS A 103 1.17 -15.98 -2.31
CA LYS A 103 0.64 -16.63 -3.52
C LYS A 103 1.42 -16.20 -4.77
N LYS A 104 1.58 -14.89 -4.98
CA LYS A 104 2.34 -14.34 -6.12
C LYS A 104 3.80 -14.80 -6.12
N GLN A 105 4.42 -14.88 -4.95
CA GLN A 105 5.78 -15.36 -4.82
C GLN A 105 5.90 -16.85 -5.18
N LEU A 106 4.95 -17.68 -4.74
CA LEU A 106 4.91 -19.09 -5.09
C LEU A 106 4.73 -19.30 -6.60
N GLU A 107 3.82 -18.55 -7.24
CA GLU A 107 3.63 -18.59 -8.70
C GLU A 107 4.93 -18.33 -9.46
N LYS A 108 5.67 -17.28 -9.06
CA LYS A 108 6.97 -16.95 -9.66
C LYS A 108 8.00 -18.06 -9.47
N MET A 109 8.12 -18.60 -8.25
CA MET A 109 9.03 -19.70 -7.98
C MET A 109 8.71 -20.91 -8.86
N THR A 110 7.43 -21.30 -8.95
CA THR A 110 7.01 -22.45 -9.75
C THR A 110 7.23 -22.26 -11.25
N GLN A 111 7.06 -21.04 -11.78
CA GLN A 111 7.36 -20.72 -13.18
C GLN A 111 8.86 -20.84 -13.47
N MET A 112 9.71 -20.29 -12.61
CA MET A 112 11.16 -20.43 -12.72
C MET A 112 11.59 -21.90 -12.68
N THR A 113 11.05 -22.69 -11.74
CA THR A 113 11.35 -24.12 -11.65
C THR A 113 10.87 -24.87 -12.89
N SER A 114 9.71 -24.51 -13.46
CA SER A 114 9.22 -25.10 -14.71
C SER A 114 10.14 -24.79 -15.90
N GLU A 115 10.63 -23.56 -16.01
CA GLU A 115 11.57 -23.12 -17.05
C GLU A 115 12.95 -23.79 -16.91
N GLU A 116 13.44 -23.96 -15.68
CA GLU A 116 14.67 -24.70 -15.35
C GLU A 116 14.57 -26.19 -15.70
N LEU A 117 13.41 -26.82 -15.41
CA LEU A 117 13.16 -28.20 -15.81
C LEU A 117 13.07 -28.33 -17.34
N SER A 118 12.40 -27.42 -18.05
CA SER A 118 12.33 -27.49 -19.52
C SER A 118 13.70 -27.30 -20.18
N ALA A 119 14.52 -26.36 -19.69
CA ALA A 119 15.87 -26.15 -20.21
C ALA A 119 16.81 -27.35 -19.94
N SER A 120 16.60 -28.07 -18.83
CA SER A 120 17.35 -29.29 -18.52
C SER A 120 16.93 -30.47 -19.41
N VAL A 121 15.64 -30.59 -19.75
CA VAL A 121 15.13 -31.60 -20.69
C VAL A 121 15.68 -31.38 -22.10
N GLU A 122 15.76 -30.13 -22.56
CA GLU A 122 16.37 -29.78 -23.86
C GLU A 122 17.88 -30.14 -23.91
N LYS A 123 18.64 -29.92 -22.84
CA LYS A 123 20.05 -30.34 -22.79
C LYS A 123 20.22 -31.87 -22.85
N SER A 124 19.37 -32.61 -22.15
CA SER A 124 19.44 -34.09 -22.14
C SER A 124 19.03 -34.75 -23.46
N SER A 125 18.22 -34.07 -24.28
CA SER A 125 17.80 -34.57 -25.59
C SER A 125 18.83 -34.33 -26.69
N VAL A 126 19.64 -33.28 -26.58
CA VAL A 126 20.79 -33.03 -27.48
C VAL A 126 21.93 -34.02 -27.22
N GLU A 127 22.23 -34.36 -25.96
CA GLU A 127 23.28 -35.35 -25.63
C GLU A 127 22.91 -36.77 -26.09
N LYS A 128 21.62 -37.17 -26.06
CA LYS A 128 21.19 -38.47 -26.60
C LYS A 128 21.29 -38.57 -28.12
N SER A 129 21.17 -37.47 -28.87
CA SER A 129 21.36 -37.49 -30.32
C SER A 129 22.82 -37.61 -30.76
N SER A 130 23.78 -37.33 -29.88
CA SER A 130 25.21 -37.42 -30.18
C SER A 130 25.78 -38.84 -30.04
N PHE A 131 25.14 -39.74 -29.30
CA PHE A 131 25.65 -41.09 -29.05
C PHE A 131 25.20 -42.12 -30.11
N ASP A 132 24.14 -41.80 -30.88
CA ASP A 132 23.55 -42.72 -31.88
C ASP A 132 24.18 -42.57 -33.28
N SER A 133 25.17 -41.68 -33.43
CA SER A 133 25.81 -41.39 -34.73
C SER A 133 27.16 -42.09 -34.94
N GLU A 134 27.78 -42.67 -33.90
CA GLU A 134 29.11 -43.30 -34.02
C GLU A 134 29.08 -44.83 -34.21
N GLU A 135 27.94 -45.51 -34.03
CA GLU A 135 27.88 -46.99 -34.12
C GLU A 135 27.53 -47.54 -35.54
N SER A 136 27.39 -46.67 -36.55
CA SER A 136 26.95 -47.09 -37.91
C SER A 136 28.03 -47.15 -39.00
N SER A 137 29.34 -47.02 -38.66
CA SER A 137 30.41 -46.92 -39.67
C SER A 137 31.53 -47.96 -39.57
N ILE A 138 31.28 -49.17 -39.06
CA ILE A 138 32.23 -50.29 -39.15
C ILE A 138 31.49 -51.55 -39.62
N ASP A 139 31.22 -51.62 -40.93
CA ASP A 139 31.42 -52.83 -41.75
C ASP A 139 30.84 -52.57 -43.14
N ASN A 140 31.72 -52.34 -44.12
CA ASN A 140 31.58 -52.79 -45.51
C ASN A 140 32.76 -52.26 -46.35
N ALA A 141 33.88 -52.99 -46.31
CA ALA A 141 34.90 -53.08 -47.35
C ALA A 141 35.72 -54.34 -47.04
N GLU A 142 36.01 -55.29 -47.91
CA GLU A 142 35.72 -55.62 -49.31
C GLU A 142 36.15 -57.11 -49.42
N ASP A 143 35.84 -57.76 -50.55
CA ASP A 143 36.39 -59.07 -50.95
C ASP A 143 37.92 -59.22 -50.79
#